data_AF-A0A3N4IC37-F1
#
_entry.id   AF-A0A3N4IC37-F1
#
_cell.length_a   1.000
_cell.length_b   1.000
_cell.length_c   1.000
_cell.angle_alpha   90.00
_cell.angle_beta   90.00
_cell.angle_gamma   90.00
#
_symmetry.space_group_name_H-M   'P 1'
#
loop_
_entity.id
_entity.type
_entity.pdbx_description
1 polymer ?
#
loop_
_entity_poly.entity_id
_entity_poly.type
_entity_poly.pdbx_seq_one_letter_code
_entity_poly.pdbx_strand_id
1 'polypeptide(L)'
;MGCKVCTKTEGLKTCNGCKHISYCSRECQKIDWPSHKPTCKALSRTLDPSQPVFTPRPLPTRPILVDSITVVHKTTTSKNHPARRRINSHNVPLIYHGILGDPTSPFSPLFRLIIELPKFDLDIINPNSPADEEHRDKIFLALRDTVYSKILTEKDEACAICRRRSVDFSHTQELRSAGLMGGVAPMIWDAIIPYCDMEDCDDMAEEVQTRYVEEGNEVREREMKESYLIGCAAISQVQT
;
A
#
# COMPACT_ATOMS: atom_id res chain seq x y z
N MET A 1 16.76 1.74 40.81
CA MET A 1 17.97 2.29 40.15
C MET A 1 19.16 2.12 41.08
N GLY A 2 20.29 1.64 40.57
CA GLY A 2 21.48 1.32 41.38
C GLY A 2 22.77 1.69 40.65
N CYS A 3 23.89 1.72 41.38
CA CYS A 3 25.21 1.97 40.81
C CYS A 3 25.55 0.87 39.80
N LYS A 4 25.96 1.25 38.58
CA LYS A 4 26.29 0.29 37.52
C LYS A 4 27.44 -0.67 37.88
N VAL A 5 28.35 -0.26 38.76
CA VAL A 5 29.55 -1.04 39.13
C VAL A 5 29.36 -1.88 40.38
N CYS A 6 28.77 -1.30 41.44
CA CYS A 6 28.73 -1.92 42.77
C CYS A 6 27.30 -2.09 43.32
N THR A 7 26.28 -1.86 42.48
CA THR A 7 24.85 -2.07 42.76
C THR A 7 24.25 -1.33 43.97
N LYS A 8 25.03 -0.49 44.67
CA LYS A 8 24.54 0.40 45.73
C LYS A 8 23.38 1.26 45.22
N THR A 9 22.37 1.46 46.05
CA THR A 9 21.15 2.21 45.70
C THR A 9 21.10 3.61 46.30
N GLU A 10 22.01 3.93 47.23
CA GLU A 10 22.08 5.22 47.92
C GLU A 10 23.18 6.13 47.33
N GLY A 11 23.01 7.45 47.46
CA GLY A 11 24.01 8.44 47.07
C GLY A 11 24.33 8.47 45.56
N LEU A 12 23.38 8.07 44.72
CA LEU A 12 23.57 7.95 43.28
C LEU A 12 23.66 9.31 42.58
N LYS A 13 24.65 9.43 41.70
CA LYS A 13 24.84 10.57 40.80
C LYS A 13 24.74 10.07 39.37
N THR A 14 23.90 10.71 38.57
CA THR A 14 23.78 10.42 37.14
C THR A 14 25.00 10.94 36.39
N CYS A 15 25.37 10.26 35.31
CA CYS A 15 26.43 10.72 34.42
C CYS A 15 26.03 12.04 33.78
N ASN A 16 26.82 13.11 33.95
CA ASN A 16 26.50 14.43 33.37
C ASN A 16 26.43 14.45 31.84
N GLY A 17 27.09 13.51 31.16
CA GLY A 17 27.11 13.46 29.69
C GLY A 17 25.82 12.88 29.09
N CYS A 18 25.45 11.66 29.49
CA CYS A 18 24.29 10.96 28.93
C CYS A 18 23.05 10.98 29.81
N LYS A 19 23.16 11.31 31.11
CA LYS A 19 22.09 11.27 32.11
C LYS A 19 21.35 9.93 32.26
N HIS A 20 21.82 8.86 31.61
CA HIS A 20 21.16 7.55 31.56
C HIS A 20 21.69 6.52 32.57
N ILE A 21 22.94 6.65 33.02
CA ILE A 21 23.58 5.71 33.96
C ILE A 21 23.91 6.45 35.26
N SER A 22 23.76 5.75 36.39
CA SER A 22 24.02 6.27 37.73
C SER A 22 25.17 5.53 38.42
N TYR A 23 25.97 6.28 39.18
CA TYR A 23 27.09 5.79 39.96
C TYR A 23 27.02 6.33 41.38
N CYS A 24 27.42 5.56 42.38
CA CYS A 24 27.51 6.06 43.74
C CYS A 24 28.72 7.00 43.96
N SER A 25 29.72 6.96 43.08
CA SER A 25 30.93 7.79 43.19
C SER A 25 31.66 7.97 41.86
N ARG A 26 32.63 8.89 41.81
CA ARG A 26 33.48 9.12 40.62
C ARG A 26 34.40 7.95 40.32
N GLU A 27 34.78 7.18 41.33
CA GLU A 27 35.61 5.98 41.21
C GLU A 27 34.85 4.90 40.46
N CYS A 28 33.57 4.67 40.81
CA CYS A 28 32.71 3.75 40.06
C CYS A 28 32.51 4.20 38.61
N GLN A 29 32.36 5.51 38.37
CA GLN A 29 32.30 6.03 37.00
C GLN A 29 33.60 5.78 36.23
N LYS A 30 34.78 5.94 36.85
CA LYS A 30 36.08 5.70 36.22
C LYS A 30 36.31 4.22 35.89
N ILE A 31 35.88 3.31 36.77
CA ILE A 31 35.95 1.86 36.54
C ILE A 31 35.12 1.46 35.32
N ASP A 32 33.89 1.97 35.22
CA ASP A 32 33.01 1.70 34.07
C ASP A 32 33.35 2.57 32.85
N TRP A 33 34.27 3.55 32.95
CA TRP A 33 34.50 4.50 31.86
C TRP A 33 34.94 3.84 30.54
N PRO A 34 35.82 2.84 30.49
CA PRO A 34 36.20 2.19 29.23
C PRO A 34 35.00 1.56 28.49
N SER A 35 34.07 0.92 29.23
CA SER A 35 32.84 0.33 28.70
C SER A 35 31.74 1.35 28.44
N HIS A 36 31.62 2.36 29.30
CA HIS A 36 30.59 3.39 29.25
C HIS A 36 30.87 4.46 28.21
N LYS A 37 32.13 4.85 27.99
CA LYS A 37 32.50 5.95 27.06
C LYS A 37 31.83 5.86 25.67
N PRO A 38 31.81 4.71 24.96
CA PRO A 38 31.12 4.62 23.67
C PRO A 38 29.59 4.85 23.81
N THR A 39 28.94 4.24 24.79
CA THR A 39 27.49 4.38 25.01
C THR A 39 27.11 5.77 25.54
N CYS A 40 27.97 6.38 26.36
CA CYS A 40 27.83 7.74 26.87
C CYS A 40 27.77 8.76 25.73
N LYS A 41 28.69 8.64 24.75
CA LYS A 41 28.70 9.52 23.57
C LYS A 41 27.48 9.33 22.66
N ALA A 42 26.97 8.11 22.53
CA ALA A 42 25.78 7.84 21.74
C ALA A 42 24.53 8.48 22.39
N LEU A 43 24.36 8.27 23.70
CA LEU A 43 23.22 8.77 24.46
C LEU A 43 23.28 10.28 24.76
N SER A 44 24.47 10.89 24.77
CA SER A 44 24.58 12.35 24.92
C SER A 44 24.09 13.09 23.67
N ARG A 45 24.21 12.48 22.48
CA ARG A 45 23.76 13.09 21.21
C ARG A 45 22.25 13.12 21.06
N THR A 46 21.53 12.20 21.68
CA THR A 46 20.06 12.15 21.66
C THR A 46 19.39 13.16 22.59
N LEU A 47 20.16 13.81 23.47
CA LEU A 47 19.65 14.79 24.44
C LEU A 47 19.97 16.25 24.07
N ASP A 48 20.55 16.48 22.89
CA ASP A 48 20.79 17.82 22.37
C ASP A 48 19.52 18.33 21.65
N PRO A 49 18.81 19.34 22.18
CA PRO A 49 17.62 19.90 21.54
C PRO A 49 17.90 20.57 20.19
N SER A 50 19.17 20.80 19.85
CA SER A 50 19.61 21.42 18.59
C SER A 50 19.92 20.43 17.47
N GLN A 51 19.88 19.12 17.74
CA GLN A 51 20.06 18.10 16.71
C GLN A 51 18.71 17.76 16.05
N PRO A 52 18.65 17.60 14.71
CA PRO A 52 17.43 17.15 14.05
C PRO A 52 17.05 15.77 14.59
N VAL A 53 15.81 15.67 15.06
CA VAL A 53 15.19 14.40 15.45
C VAL A 53 15.34 13.45 14.27
N PHE A 54 15.96 12.29 14.48
CA PHE A 54 15.90 11.18 13.52
C PHE A 54 14.44 10.72 13.50
N THR A 55 13.63 11.33 12.62
CA THR A 55 12.37 10.70 12.22
C THR A 55 12.78 9.37 11.59
N PRO A 56 12.16 8.24 11.98
CA PRO A 56 12.36 7.01 11.23
C PRO A 56 12.10 7.36 9.77
N ARG A 57 13.07 7.03 8.90
CA ARG A 57 12.94 7.22 7.46
C ARG A 57 11.56 6.68 7.08
N PRO A 58 10.70 7.46 6.39
CA PRO A 58 9.45 6.92 5.87
C PRO A 58 9.78 5.58 5.22
N LEU A 59 9.01 4.54 5.56
CA LEU A 59 9.11 3.26 4.85
C LEU A 59 9.17 3.59 3.35
N PRO A 60 10.07 2.96 2.57
CA PRO A 60 10.14 3.26 1.16
C PRO A 60 8.73 3.09 0.58
N THR A 61 8.13 4.19 0.12
CA THR A 61 6.89 4.13 -0.64
C THR A 61 7.18 3.23 -1.83
N ARG A 62 6.29 2.27 -2.10
CA ARG A 62 6.42 1.35 -3.22
C ARG A 62 6.80 2.12 -4.50
N PRO A 63 7.64 1.54 -5.38
CA PRO A 63 7.88 2.16 -6.69
C PRO A 63 6.55 2.33 -7.42
N ILE A 64 6.40 3.41 -8.19
CA ILE A 64 5.19 3.66 -8.97
C ILE A 64 5.43 3.20 -10.41
N LEU A 65 4.68 2.21 -10.86
CA LEU A 65 4.72 1.70 -12.24
C LEU A 65 4.02 2.65 -13.20
N VAL A 66 2.80 3.05 -12.85
CA VAL A 66 1.96 3.98 -13.60
C VAL A 66 1.24 4.88 -12.61
N ASP A 67 1.28 6.20 -12.83
CA ASP A 67 0.64 7.16 -11.95
C ASP A 67 -0.43 8.00 -12.65
N SER A 68 -1.68 7.82 -12.23
CA SER A 68 -2.83 8.68 -12.53
C SER A 68 -3.07 8.92 -14.02
N ILE A 69 -2.72 7.95 -14.88
CA ILE A 69 -3.05 8.05 -16.30
C ILE A 69 -4.57 7.88 -16.50
N THR A 70 -5.15 8.69 -17.37
CA THR A 70 -6.57 8.59 -17.70
C THR A 70 -6.79 7.60 -18.84
N VAL A 71 -7.76 6.70 -18.68
CA VAL A 71 -8.13 5.71 -19.70
C VAL A 71 -9.64 5.67 -19.85
N VAL A 72 -10.11 5.64 -21.10
CA VAL A 72 -11.54 5.53 -21.38
C VAL A 72 -11.95 4.07 -21.41
N HIS A 73 -12.89 3.69 -20.56
CA HIS A 73 -13.47 2.34 -20.56
C HIS A 73 -14.47 2.20 -21.70
N LYS A 74 -14.31 1.14 -22.50
CA LYS A 74 -15.30 0.75 -23.51
C LYS A 74 -16.30 -0.20 -22.87
N THR A 75 -17.48 0.34 -22.62
CA THR A 75 -18.62 -0.41 -22.08
C THR A 75 -18.94 -1.69 -22.88
N THR A 76 -19.14 -2.78 -22.16
CA THR A 76 -19.59 -4.07 -22.71
C THR A 76 -21.09 -4.31 -22.54
N THR A 77 -21.77 -3.44 -21.78
CA THR A 77 -23.20 -3.55 -21.48
C THR A 77 -24.06 -3.36 -22.74
N SER A 78 -25.10 -4.19 -22.93
CA SER A 78 -26.01 -4.07 -24.09
C SER A 78 -26.70 -2.71 -24.15
N LYS A 79 -26.91 -2.14 -25.36
CA LYS A 79 -27.64 -0.88 -25.57
C LYS A 79 -29.06 -0.90 -25.00
N ASN A 80 -29.69 -2.08 -24.93
CA ASN A 80 -31.05 -2.27 -24.45
C ASN A 80 -31.12 -2.61 -22.94
N HIS A 81 -29.98 -2.60 -22.24
CA HIS A 81 -29.95 -2.95 -20.81
C HIS A 81 -30.76 -1.95 -19.97
N PRO A 82 -31.56 -2.39 -18.97
CA PRO A 82 -32.45 -1.51 -18.20
C PRO A 82 -31.73 -0.42 -17.40
N ALA A 83 -30.45 -0.64 -17.08
CA ALA A 83 -29.60 0.36 -16.45
C ALA A 83 -29.13 1.47 -17.41
N ARG A 84 -29.15 1.26 -18.73
CA ARG A 84 -28.76 2.29 -19.72
C ARG A 84 -29.90 3.29 -19.91
N ARG A 85 -29.86 4.38 -19.17
CA ARG A 85 -30.80 5.50 -19.28
C ARG A 85 -30.05 6.75 -19.72
N ARG A 86 -30.75 7.74 -20.28
CA ARG A 86 -30.11 9.01 -20.68
C ARG A 86 -29.40 9.70 -19.51
N ILE A 87 -30.01 9.63 -18.32
CA ILE A 87 -29.49 10.30 -17.11
C ILE A 87 -28.12 9.78 -16.65
N ASN A 88 -27.79 8.52 -16.91
CA ASN A 88 -26.53 7.89 -16.51
C ASN A 88 -25.63 7.54 -17.70
N SER A 89 -25.83 8.18 -18.86
CA SER A 89 -25.01 7.97 -20.07
C SER A 89 -23.70 8.77 -20.08
N HIS A 90 -23.45 9.59 -19.06
CA HIS A 90 -22.19 10.34 -18.91
C HIS A 90 -21.10 9.45 -18.28
N ASN A 91 -19.84 9.79 -18.51
CA ASN A 91 -18.72 9.15 -17.83
C ASN A 91 -18.48 9.79 -16.47
N VAL A 92 -18.04 8.96 -15.53
CA VAL A 92 -17.57 9.36 -14.21
C VAL A 92 -16.19 8.76 -13.97
N PRO A 93 -15.32 9.43 -13.21
CA PRO A 93 -14.01 8.88 -12.90
C PRO A 93 -14.14 7.77 -11.85
N LEU A 94 -13.46 6.65 -12.10
CA LEU A 94 -13.23 5.55 -11.17
C LEU A 94 -11.71 5.39 -11.00
N ILE A 95 -11.22 5.38 -9.76
CA ILE A 95 -9.79 5.16 -9.52
C ILE A 95 -9.53 3.65 -9.49
N TYR A 96 -8.81 3.13 -10.48
CA TYR A 96 -8.37 1.74 -10.49
C TYR A 96 -6.89 1.72 -10.12
N HIS A 97 -6.57 1.15 -8.96
CA HIS A 97 -5.22 1.20 -8.40
C HIS A 97 -4.91 -0.05 -7.60
N GLY A 98 -3.65 -0.32 -7.35
CA GLY A 98 -3.27 -1.60 -6.80
C GLY A 98 -1.79 -1.88 -6.84
N ILE A 99 -1.44 -3.13 -6.57
CA ILE A 99 -0.05 -3.62 -6.55
C ILE A 99 0.12 -4.65 -7.66
N LEU A 100 1.24 -4.58 -8.39
CA LEU A 100 1.67 -5.63 -9.31
C LEU A 100 2.87 -6.36 -8.70
N GLY A 101 2.76 -7.68 -8.48
CA GLY A 101 3.78 -8.52 -7.84
C GLY A 101 3.34 -9.04 -6.47
N ASP A 102 4.31 -9.43 -5.63
CA ASP A 102 4.05 -9.90 -4.27
C ASP A 102 3.62 -8.72 -3.37
N PRO A 103 2.36 -8.65 -2.90
CA PRO A 103 1.88 -7.53 -2.11
C PRO A 103 2.48 -7.48 -0.70
N THR A 104 3.14 -8.54 -0.21
CA THR A 104 3.87 -8.53 1.06
C THR A 104 5.26 -7.89 0.93
N SER A 105 5.78 -7.77 -0.30
CA SER A 105 7.05 -7.13 -0.59
C SER A 105 6.88 -5.63 -0.83
N PRO A 106 7.64 -4.75 -0.14
CA PRO A 106 7.60 -3.30 -0.37
C PRO A 106 8.18 -2.87 -1.72
N PHE A 107 8.84 -3.79 -2.44
CA PHE A 107 9.42 -3.51 -3.75
C PHE A 107 8.44 -3.74 -4.90
N SER A 108 7.31 -4.41 -4.65
CA SER A 108 6.29 -4.61 -5.67
C SER A 108 5.60 -3.28 -5.97
N PRO A 109 5.60 -2.83 -7.24
CA PRO A 109 5.16 -1.50 -7.58
C PRO A 109 3.66 -1.28 -7.39
N LEU A 110 3.29 -0.04 -7.07
CA LEU A 110 1.93 0.45 -7.17
C LEU A 110 1.63 0.90 -8.59
N PHE A 111 0.39 0.73 -9.01
CA PHE A 111 -0.16 1.38 -10.18
C PHE A 111 -1.42 2.16 -9.80
N ARG A 112 -1.70 3.22 -10.56
CA ARG A 112 -2.89 4.05 -10.40
C ARG A 112 -3.35 4.55 -11.76
N LEU A 113 -4.61 4.30 -12.08
CA LEU A 113 -5.27 4.76 -13.29
C LEU A 113 -6.58 5.44 -12.93
N ILE A 114 -6.95 6.44 -13.72
CA ILE A 114 -8.26 7.10 -13.66
C ILE A 114 -9.07 6.57 -14.84
N ILE A 115 -10.08 5.76 -14.56
CA ILE A 115 -10.93 5.17 -15.58
C ILE A 115 -12.15 6.07 -15.79
N GLU A 116 -12.31 6.59 -17.00
CA GLU A 116 -13.54 7.24 -17.44
C GLU A 116 -14.57 6.14 -17.74
N LEU A 117 -15.41 5.85 -16.74
CA LEU A 117 -16.38 4.77 -16.74
C LEU A 117 -17.79 5.33 -16.98
N PRO A 118 -18.59 4.79 -17.92
CA PRO A 118 -19.98 5.18 -18.02
C PRO A 118 -20.73 4.95 -16.71
N LYS A 119 -21.49 5.95 -16.25
CA LYS A 119 -22.17 5.92 -14.95
C LYS A 119 -23.11 4.72 -14.78
N PHE A 120 -23.75 4.25 -15.85
CA PHE A 120 -24.58 3.04 -15.80
C PHE A 120 -23.76 1.76 -15.54
N ASP A 121 -22.51 1.67 -16.01
CA ASP A 121 -21.65 0.52 -15.73
C ASP A 121 -21.23 0.53 -14.26
N LEU A 122 -20.92 1.72 -13.71
CA LEU A 122 -20.70 1.89 -12.27
C LEU A 122 -21.93 1.48 -11.44
N ASP A 123 -23.14 1.81 -11.91
CA ASP A 123 -24.39 1.42 -11.25
C ASP A 123 -24.64 -0.09 -11.29
N ILE A 124 -24.13 -0.81 -12.30
CA ILE A 124 -24.25 -2.26 -12.40
C ILE A 124 -23.27 -2.95 -11.45
N ILE A 125 -22.00 -2.52 -11.43
CA ILE A 125 -20.95 -3.13 -10.59
C ILE A 125 -21.08 -2.78 -9.10
N ASN A 126 -21.90 -1.78 -8.76
CA ASN A 126 -22.19 -1.47 -7.36
C ASN A 126 -22.78 -2.72 -6.65
N PRO A 127 -22.23 -3.15 -5.50
CA PRO A 127 -22.73 -4.33 -4.79
C PRO A 127 -24.21 -4.27 -4.39
N ASN A 128 -24.75 -3.05 -4.22
CA ASN A 128 -26.15 -2.84 -3.88
C ASN A 128 -27.09 -2.83 -5.11
N SER A 129 -26.55 -3.06 -6.31
CA SER A 129 -27.30 -3.06 -7.56
C SER A 129 -28.15 -4.33 -7.70
N PRO A 130 -29.39 -4.24 -8.24
CA PRO A 130 -30.21 -5.42 -8.54
C PRO A 130 -29.74 -6.19 -9.79
N ALA A 131 -28.65 -5.78 -10.44
CA ALA A 131 -28.09 -6.50 -11.58
C ALA A 131 -27.66 -7.93 -11.17
N ASP A 132 -27.68 -8.86 -12.13
CA ASP A 132 -27.13 -10.20 -11.92
C ASP A 132 -25.60 -10.19 -11.91
N GLU A 133 -25.03 -11.29 -11.40
CA GLU A 133 -23.59 -11.48 -11.25
C GLU A 133 -22.88 -11.56 -12.61
N GLU A 134 -23.49 -12.22 -13.60
CA GLU A 134 -22.93 -12.37 -14.95
C GLU A 134 -22.66 -11.02 -15.62
N HIS A 135 -23.57 -10.05 -15.50
CA HIS A 135 -23.35 -8.70 -16.01
C HIS A 135 -22.24 -7.95 -15.27
N ARG A 136 -22.14 -8.13 -13.94
CA ARG A 136 -21.05 -7.53 -13.15
C ARG A 136 -19.70 -8.08 -13.58
N ASP A 137 -19.59 -9.40 -13.71
CA ASP A 137 -18.35 -10.08 -14.11
C ASP A 137 -17.86 -9.62 -15.47
N LYS A 138 -18.77 -9.46 -16.44
CA LYS A 138 -18.42 -8.94 -17.78
C LYS A 138 -17.85 -7.52 -17.74
N ILE A 139 -18.32 -6.67 -16.82
CA ILE A 139 -17.78 -5.31 -16.68
C ILE A 139 -16.43 -5.35 -15.95
N PHE A 140 -16.31 -6.12 -14.87
CA PHE A 140 -15.03 -6.28 -14.16
C PHE A 140 -13.94 -6.87 -15.06
N LEU A 141 -14.28 -7.86 -15.87
CA LEU A 141 -13.39 -8.44 -16.88
C LEU A 141 -12.92 -7.38 -17.89
N ALA A 142 -13.84 -6.57 -18.42
CA ALA A 142 -13.49 -5.53 -19.38
C ALA A 142 -12.69 -4.36 -18.74
N LEU A 143 -12.94 -4.04 -17.48
CA LEU A 143 -12.12 -3.11 -16.70
C LEU A 143 -10.70 -3.65 -16.51
N ARG A 144 -10.58 -4.93 -16.13
CA ARG A 144 -9.32 -5.64 -15.97
C ARG A 144 -8.52 -5.60 -17.27
N ASP A 145 -9.12 -5.99 -18.39
CA ASP A 145 -8.45 -5.96 -19.71
C ASP A 145 -7.99 -4.54 -20.08
N THR A 146 -8.80 -3.52 -19.77
CA THR A 146 -8.45 -2.12 -19.99
C THR A 146 -7.21 -1.73 -19.19
N VAL A 147 -7.15 -2.08 -17.91
CA VAL A 147 -6.01 -1.79 -17.01
C VAL A 147 -4.78 -2.58 -17.42
N TYR A 148 -4.94 -3.88 -17.66
CA TYR A 148 -3.86 -4.80 -18.01
C TYR A 148 -3.19 -4.36 -19.31
N SER A 149 -3.96 -3.88 -20.30
CA SER A 149 -3.39 -3.31 -21.53
C SER A 149 -2.47 -2.09 -21.32
N LYS A 150 -2.52 -1.45 -20.15
CA LYS A 150 -1.71 -0.28 -19.80
C LYS A 150 -0.55 -0.58 -18.88
N ILE A 151 -0.68 -1.57 -17.99
CA ILE A 151 0.34 -1.87 -16.99
C ILE A 151 1.14 -3.14 -17.33
N LEU A 152 0.58 -4.05 -18.12
CA LEU A 152 1.24 -5.29 -18.56
C LEU A 152 1.73 -5.12 -20.01
N THR A 153 2.60 -4.15 -20.26
CA THR A 153 3.19 -3.98 -21.59
C THR A 153 4.33 -4.96 -21.79
N GLU A 154 4.08 -5.98 -22.62
CA GLU A 154 5.06 -6.91 -23.20
C GLU A 154 5.91 -7.71 -22.19
N LYS A 155 5.22 -8.59 -21.44
CA LYS A 155 5.53 -10.03 -21.44
C LYS A 155 6.73 -10.58 -20.64
N ASP A 156 7.23 -9.91 -19.60
CA ASP A 156 8.23 -10.51 -18.67
C ASP A 156 7.97 -10.18 -17.19
N GLU A 157 6.70 -10.12 -16.76
CA GLU A 157 6.45 -10.12 -15.32
C GLU A 157 6.99 -11.42 -14.72
N ALA A 158 7.94 -11.27 -13.81
CA ALA A 158 8.50 -12.42 -13.12
C ALA A 158 7.44 -12.94 -12.16
N CYS A 159 7.19 -14.25 -12.20
CA CYS A 159 6.40 -14.98 -11.21
C CYS A 159 6.80 -14.51 -9.81
N ALA A 160 5.81 -14.05 -9.04
CA ALA A 160 6.03 -13.51 -7.71
C ALA A 160 6.64 -14.55 -6.76
N ILE A 161 6.44 -15.84 -7.06
CA ILE A 161 6.87 -16.98 -6.25
C ILE A 161 8.31 -17.40 -6.61
N CYS A 162 8.53 -17.81 -7.86
CA CYS A 162 9.79 -18.44 -8.29
C CYS A 162 10.64 -17.60 -9.25
N ARG A 163 10.18 -16.40 -9.63
CA ARG A 163 10.86 -15.45 -10.54
C ARG A 163 11.05 -15.90 -11.99
N ARG A 164 10.51 -17.05 -12.39
CA ARG A 164 10.40 -17.42 -13.82
C ARG A 164 9.40 -16.51 -14.53
N ARG A 165 9.38 -16.56 -15.86
CA ARG A 165 8.38 -15.83 -16.65
C ARG A 165 6.96 -16.24 -16.25
N SER A 166 6.09 -15.29 -15.97
CA SER A 166 4.68 -15.57 -15.70
C SER A 166 3.94 -16.00 -16.97
N VAL A 167 2.91 -16.81 -16.78
CA VAL A 167 1.96 -17.17 -17.85
C VAL A 167 0.59 -16.53 -17.62
N ASP A 168 0.27 -16.24 -16.36
CA ASP A 168 -1.02 -15.68 -15.94
C ASP A 168 -0.87 -14.93 -14.60
N PHE A 169 -1.98 -14.43 -14.08
CA PHE A 169 -2.05 -13.58 -12.89
C PHE A 169 -3.21 -13.99 -11.99
N SER A 170 -2.93 -14.17 -10.71
CA SER A 170 -3.97 -14.23 -9.67
C SER A 170 -4.32 -12.79 -9.31
N HIS A 171 -5.60 -12.48 -9.05
CA HIS A 171 -6.01 -11.12 -8.69
C HIS A 171 -7.18 -11.07 -7.69
N THR A 172 -7.17 -10.09 -6.79
CA THR A 172 -8.29 -9.79 -5.86
C THR A 172 -8.74 -8.36 -6.08
N GLN A 173 -9.94 -8.20 -6.65
CA GLN A 173 -10.56 -6.89 -6.91
C GLN A 173 -11.53 -6.50 -5.79
N GLU A 174 -11.34 -5.33 -5.20
CA GLU A 174 -12.25 -4.78 -4.20
C GLU A 174 -12.76 -3.40 -4.60
N LEU A 175 -14.06 -3.31 -4.90
CA LEU A 175 -14.75 -2.06 -5.21
C LEU A 175 -15.20 -1.35 -3.92
N ARG A 176 -14.79 -0.09 -3.75
CA ARG A 176 -15.26 0.79 -2.67
C ARG A 176 -15.91 2.05 -3.21
N SER A 177 -16.98 2.49 -2.54
CA SER A 177 -17.70 3.70 -2.91
C SER A 177 -16.97 4.98 -2.50
N ALA A 178 -17.26 6.06 -3.22
CA ALA A 178 -16.79 7.39 -2.88
C ALA A 178 -17.26 7.80 -1.47
N GLY A 179 -16.50 8.68 -0.81
CA GLY A 179 -16.86 9.21 0.52
C GLY A 179 -16.55 8.29 1.70
N LEU A 180 -16.65 6.96 1.58
CA LEU A 180 -16.26 6.04 2.66
C LEU A 180 -14.79 6.21 3.06
N MET A 181 -13.94 6.55 2.10
CA MET A 181 -12.50 6.79 2.29
C MET A 181 -12.14 8.28 2.36
N GLY A 182 -13.13 9.19 2.39
CA GLY A 182 -12.94 10.64 2.44
C GLY A 182 -12.55 11.30 1.11
N GLY A 183 -12.77 10.62 -0.02
CA GLY A 183 -12.48 11.14 -1.37
C GLY A 183 -13.72 11.27 -2.26
N VAL A 184 -13.50 11.67 -3.52
CA VAL A 184 -14.54 12.15 -4.44
C VAL A 184 -14.98 11.12 -5.49
N ALA A 185 -14.15 10.12 -5.76
CA ALA A 185 -14.42 9.08 -6.77
C ALA A 185 -14.56 7.70 -6.11
N PRO A 186 -15.36 6.77 -6.67
CA PRO A 186 -15.25 5.36 -6.31
C PRO A 186 -13.86 4.82 -6.66
N MET A 187 -13.50 3.67 -6.11
CA MET A 187 -12.20 3.02 -6.37
C MET A 187 -12.30 1.50 -6.49
N ILE A 188 -11.39 0.90 -7.24
CA ILE A 188 -11.11 -0.54 -7.21
C ILE A 188 -9.66 -0.72 -6.75
N TRP A 189 -9.46 -1.42 -5.64
CA TRP A 189 -8.15 -1.91 -5.23
C TRP A 189 -7.92 -3.30 -5.80
N ASP A 190 -6.78 -3.51 -6.46
CA ASP A 190 -6.45 -4.78 -7.11
C ASP A 190 -5.02 -5.24 -6.79
N ALA A 191 -4.88 -6.40 -6.16
CA ALA A 191 -3.57 -7.03 -5.96
C ALA A 191 -3.34 -8.07 -7.06
N ILE A 192 -2.48 -7.77 -8.02
CA ILE A 192 -2.20 -8.60 -9.18
C ILE A 192 -0.90 -9.36 -8.94
N ILE A 193 -0.99 -10.68 -8.82
CA ILE A 193 0.15 -11.56 -8.51
C ILE A 193 0.46 -12.41 -9.75
N PRO A 194 1.53 -12.10 -10.50
CA PRO A 194 1.96 -12.92 -11.62
C PRO A 194 2.45 -14.29 -11.13
N TYR A 195 2.04 -15.37 -11.80
CA TYR A 195 2.52 -16.72 -11.52
C TYR A 195 2.89 -17.48 -12.81
N CYS A 196 3.69 -18.53 -12.66
CA CYS A 196 4.06 -19.43 -13.76
C CYS A 196 3.34 -20.77 -13.62
N ASP A 197 3.31 -21.56 -14.69
CA ASP A 197 2.60 -22.87 -14.76
C ASP A 197 3.41 -24.04 -14.15
N MET A 198 4.33 -23.77 -13.24
CA MET A 198 5.27 -24.76 -12.71
C MET A 198 5.21 -24.78 -11.18
N GLU A 199 5.43 -25.97 -10.59
CA GLU A 199 5.69 -26.12 -9.15
C GLU A 199 4.57 -25.51 -8.28
N ASP A 200 3.30 -25.71 -8.66
CA ASP A 200 2.12 -25.26 -7.92
C ASP A 200 2.14 -23.74 -7.58
N CYS A 201 2.81 -22.94 -8.43
CA CYS A 201 2.95 -21.49 -8.23
C CYS A 201 1.60 -20.75 -8.34
N ASP A 202 0.60 -21.35 -8.98
CA ASP A 202 -0.78 -20.89 -9.01
C ASP A 202 -1.42 -20.98 -7.61
N ASP A 203 -1.40 -22.16 -7.00
CA ASP A 203 -1.89 -22.38 -5.63
C ASP A 203 -1.16 -21.47 -4.63
N MET A 204 0.17 -21.35 -4.75
CA MET A 204 0.96 -20.46 -3.90
C MET A 204 0.62 -18.98 -4.12
N ALA A 205 0.29 -18.56 -5.34
CA ALA A 205 -0.14 -17.20 -5.61
C ALA A 205 -1.49 -16.90 -4.93
N GLU A 206 -2.43 -17.86 -4.95
CA GLU A 206 -3.69 -17.76 -4.21
C GLU A 206 -3.46 -17.69 -2.69
N GLU A 207 -2.55 -18.49 -2.14
CA GLU A 207 -2.19 -18.42 -0.71
C GLU A 207 -1.61 -17.04 -0.32
N VAL A 208 -0.77 -16.45 -1.18
CA VAL A 208 -0.27 -15.08 -0.96
C VAL A 208 -1.41 -14.07 -0.98
N GLN A 209 -2.42 -14.22 -1.85
CA GLN A 209 -3.59 -13.36 -1.84
C GLN A 209 -4.40 -13.47 -0.56
N THR A 210 -4.70 -14.69 -0.14
CA THR A 210 -5.46 -14.96 1.09
C THR A 210 -4.76 -14.32 2.28
N ARG A 211 -3.45 -14.54 2.45
CA ARG A 211 -2.68 -13.90 3.53
C ARG A 211 -2.68 -12.38 3.42
N TYR A 212 -2.54 -11.83 2.23
CA TYR A 212 -2.58 -10.37 2.04
C TYR A 212 -3.93 -9.77 2.46
N VAL A 213 -5.04 -10.46 2.16
CA VAL A 213 -6.39 -10.03 2.52
C VAL A 213 -6.67 -10.20 4.01
N GLU A 214 -6.31 -11.34 4.59
CA GLU A 214 -6.65 -11.72 5.97
C GLU A 214 -5.68 -11.15 7.02
N GLU A 215 -4.38 -11.17 6.75
CA GLU A 215 -3.32 -10.83 7.72
C GLU A 215 -2.77 -9.40 7.52
N GLY A 216 -2.86 -8.86 6.31
CA GLY A 216 -2.23 -7.60 5.90
C GLY A 216 -3.03 -6.32 6.16
N ASN A 217 -4.11 -6.38 6.95
CA ASN A 217 -5.18 -5.39 6.94
C ASN A 217 -4.70 -3.93 7.17
N GLU A 218 -3.97 -3.63 8.24
CA GLU A 218 -3.60 -2.23 8.54
C GLU A 218 -2.65 -1.59 7.50
N VAL A 219 -1.70 -2.37 6.97
CA VAL A 219 -0.75 -1.86 5.96
C VAL A 219 -1.48 -1.69 4.63
N ARG A 220 -2.25 -2.70 4.23
CA ARG A 220 -3.08 -2.68 3.03
C ARG A 220 -4.04 -1.49 3.01
N GLU A 221 -4.81 -1.29 4.08
CA GLU A 221 -5.76 -0.18 4.20
C GLU A 221 -5.07 1.18 4.12
N ARG A 222 -3.89 1.31 4.72
CA ARG A 222 -3.10 2.54 4.66
C ARG A 222 -2.61 2.82 3.24
N GLU A 223 -1.96 1.84 2.60
CA GLU A 223 -1.45 1.99 1.23
C GLU A 223 -2.58 2.27 0.23
N MET A 224 -3.70 1.56 0.37
CA MET A 224 -4.92 1.79 -0.40
C MET A 224 -5.40 3.23 -0.23
N LYS A 225 -5.58 3.68 1.02
CA LYS A 225 -6.08 5.03 1.30
C LYS A 225 -5.14 6.12 0.81
N GLU A 226 -3.84 5.99 1.04
CA GLU A 226 -2.85 6.97 0.57
C GLU A 226 -2.84 7.05 -0.96
N SER A 227 -2.82 5.90 -1.64
CA SER A 227 -2.85 5.86 -3.09
C SER A 227 -4.14 6.44 -3.67
N TYR A 228 -5.26 6.21 -3.01
CA TYR A 228 -6.56 6.76 -3.39
C TYR A 228 -6.63 8.28 -3.31
N LEU A 229 -6.12 8.86 -2.22
CA LEU A 229 -6.15 10.30 -2.01
C LEU A 229 -5.32 11.03 -3.07
N ILE A 230 -4.20 10.44 -3.50
CA ILE A 230 -3.40 10.98 -4.60
C ILE A 230 -4.21 10.93 -5.91
N GLY A 231 -4.90 9.83 -6.20
CA GLY A 231 -5.77 9.73 -7.38
C GLY A 231 -6.92 10.75 -7.36
N CYS A 232 -7.53 10.97 -6.20
CA CYS A 232 -8.55 12.00 -6.03
C CYS A 232 -8.00 13.40 -6.29
N ALA A 233 -6.78 13.69 -5.81
CA ALA A 233 -6.13 14.97 -6.07
C ALA A 233 -5.87 15.18 -7.57
N ALA A 234 -5.44 14.13 -8.29
CA ALA A 234 -5.24 14.18 -9.73
C ALA A 234 -6.54 14.47 -10.50
N ILE A 235 -7.67 13.85 -10.10
CA ILE A 235 -8.99 14.14 -10.70
C ILE A 235 -9.36 15.61 -10.53
N SER A 236 -9.20 16.16 -9.32
CA SER A 236 -9.54 17.55 -9.01
C SER A 236 -8.72 18.57 -9.80
N GLN A 237 -7.45 18.25 -10.12
CA GLN A 237 -6.57 19.12 -10.89
C GLN A 237 -6.94 19.19 -12.38
N VAL A 238 -7.60 18.17 -12.94
CA VAL A 238 -8.02 18.13 -14.35
C VAL A 238 -9.36 18.87 -14.56
N GLN A 239 -10.14 19.08 -13.50
CA GLN A 239 -11.47 19.70 -13.55
C GLN A 239 -11.46 21.23 -13.30
N THR A 240 -10.30 21.82 -12.98
CA THR A 240 -10.08 23.27 -12.81
C THR A 240 -9.43 23.88 -14.05
#